data_AF-A0A3D4KBL6-F1
#
_entry.id   AF-A0A3D4KBL6-F1
#
_cell.length_a   1.000
_cell.length_b   1.000
_cell.length_c   1.000
_cell.angle_alpha   90.00
_cell.angle_beta   90.00
_cell.angle_gamma   90.00
#
_symmetry.space_group_name_H-M   'P 1'
#
loop_
_entity.id
_entity.type
_entity.pdbx_description
1 polymer ?
#
loop_
_entity_poly.entity_id
_entity_poly.type
_entity_poly.pdbx_seq_one_letter_code
_entity_poly.pdbx_strand_id
1 'polypeptide(L)'
;AFDFEWSNKTLFHNSYTRTRSYFSNSIYEALALPQGDELAILNQYKDKLPKEVFTEVYNPAVSDGSGMDRNNLKKAIELFRLAGWTINKERKLANKDGKTFKIEFLIDASTFERV
;
A
#
# COMPACT_ATOMS: atom_id res chain seq x y z
N ALA A 1 -5.54 4.06 4.65
CA ALA A 1 -4.29 4.38 3.92
C ALA A 1 -3.22 4.57 4.97
N PHE A 2 -2.06 3.93 4.82
CA PHE A 2 -0.97 4.07 5.77
C PHE A 2 -0.10 5.28 5.38
N ASP A 3 0.23 6.12 6.36
CA ASP A 3 1.02 7.35 6.18
C ASP A 3 2.43 7.12 6.77
N PHE A 4 3.37 6.75 5.90
CA PHE A 4 4.74 6.49 6.32
C PHE A 4 5.46 7.77 6.74
N GLU A 5 5.29 8.84 5.95
CA GLU A 5 6.02 10.09 6.13
C GLU A 5 5.68 10.71 7.50
N TRP A 6 4.40 10.68 7.88
CA TRP A 6 3.95 11.09 9.21
C TRP A 6 4.49 10.19 10.31
N SER A 7 4.39 8.86 10.17
CA SER A 7 4.86 7.93 11.20
C SER A 7 6.37 8.05 11.40
N ASN A 8 7.15 8.12 10.32
CA ASN A 8 8.59 8.28 10.39
C ASN A 8 8.98 9.61 11.04
N LYS A 9 8.32 10.72 10.66
CA LYS A 9 8.57 12.04 11.24
C LYS A 9 8.17 12.13 12.71
N THR A 10 6.97 11.67 13.05
CA THR A 10 6.32 11.90 14.35
C THR A 10 6.73 10.87 15.40
N LEU A 11 6.92 9.61 15.00
CA LEU A 11 7.20 8.50 15.93
C LEU A 11 8.68 8.11 15.93
N PHE A 12 9.34 8.18 14.78
CA PHE A 12 10.69 7.63 14.60
C PHE A 12 11.76 8.69 14.31
N HIS A 13 11.43 9.98 14.42
CA HIS A 13 12.35 11.11 14.22
C HIS A 13 13.12 11.05 12.89
N ASN A 14 12.46 10.58 11.82
CA ASN A 14 13.03 10.35 10.49
C ASN A 14 14.19 9.35 10.44
N SER A 15 14.28 8.43 11.41
CA SER A 15 15.38 7.46 11.48
C SER A 15 15.26 6.32 10.47
N TYR A 16 14.10 6.14 9.85
CA TYR A 16 13.86 5.05 8.89
C TYR A 16 13.73 5.53 7.44
N THR A 17 13.95 4.60 6.51
CA THR A 17 13.62 4.76 5.09
C THR A 17 12.54 3.76 4.71
N ARG A 18 11.63 4.14 3.81
CA ARG A 18 10.51 3.28 3.42
C ARG A 18 11.00 2.05 2.65
N THR A 19 10.70 0.85 3.14
CA THR A 19 10.86 -0.38 2.37
C THR A 19 9.90 -0.38 1.18
N ARG A 20 10.43 -0.63 -0.02
CA ARG A 20 9.65 -0.71 -1.27
C ARG A 20 9.74 -2.05 -1.99
N SER A 21 10.68 -2.90 -1.58
CA SER A 21 10.91 -4.21 -2.17
C SER A 21 11.19 -5.23 -1.06
N TYR A 22 10.84 -6.48 -1.31
CA TYR A 22 11.30 -7.61 -0.50
C TYR A 22 12.83 -7.75 -0.50
N PHE A 23 13.49 -7.20 -1.53
CA PHE A 23 14.94 -7.17 -1.71
C PHE A 23 15.52 -5.76 -1.64
N SER A 24 14.84 -4.83 -0.94
CA SER A 24 15.33 -3.45 -0.82
C SER A 24 16.77 -3.40 -0.30
N ASN A 25 17.55 -2.44 -0.81
CA ASN A 25 18.98 -2.29 -0.49
C ASN A 25 19.84 -3.48 -0.95
N SER A 26 19.51 -4.07 -2.10
CA SER A 26 20.31 -5.11 -2.74
C SER A 26 20.29 -5.00 -4.26
N ILE A 27 21.16 -5.77 -4.91
CA ILE A 27 21.20 -5.87 -6.38
C ILE A 27 19.95 -6.54 -6.97
N TYR A 28 19.12 -7.18 -6.14
CA TYR A 28 17.89 -7.85 -6.56
C TYR A 28 16.66 -6.94 -6.46
N GLU A 29 16.84 -5.66 -6.11
CA GLU A 29 15.75 -4.70 -6.07
C GLU A 29 15.27 -4.35 -7.48
N ALA A 30 13.97 -4.55 -7.74
CA ALA A 30 13.33 -4.18 -9.00
C ALA A 30 13.16 -2.65 -9.10
N LEU A 31 14.15 -1.98 -9.68
CA LEU A 31 14.20 -0.52 -9.82
C LEU A 31 13.72 -0.01 -11.19
N ALA A 32 13.56 -0.89 -12.16
CA ALA A 32 13.15 -0.56 -13.52
C ALA A 32 12.09 -1.55 -14.03
N LEU A 33 11.52 -1.28 -15.21
CA LEU A 33 10.66 -2.24 -15.88
C LEU A 33 11.45 -3.49 -16.26
N PRO A 34 10.81 -4.67 -16.24
CA PRO A 34 11.50 -5.91 -16.52
C PRO A 34 12.06 -5.93 -17.95
N GLN A 35 13.27 -6.43 -18.08
CA GLN A 35 13.99 -6.49 -19.35
C GLN A 35 14.82 -7.78 -19.47
N GLY A 36 15.26 -8.11 -20.69
CA GLY A 36 16.10 -9.28 -20.95
C GLY A 36 15.50 -10.58 -20.40
N ASP A 37 16.30 -11.34 -19.66
CA ASP A 37 15.91 -12.65 -19.11
C ASP A 37 14.76 -12.55 -18.10
N GLU A 38 14.70 -11.48 -17.30
CA GLU A 38 13.60 -11.25 -16.36
C GLU A 38 12.27 -11.13 -17.12
N LEU A 39 12.24 -10.32 -18.17
CA LEU A 39 11.05 -10.17 -19.01
C LEU A 39 10.68 -11.48 -19.72
N ALA A 40 11.68 -12.25 -20.17
CA ALA A 40 11.44 -13.55 -20.79
C ALA A 40 10.79 -14.55 -19.82
N ILE A 41 11.21 -14.55 -18.55
CA ILE A 41 10.61 -15.37 -17.50
C ILE A 41 9.20 -14.88 -17.17
N LEU A 42 9.00 -13.58 -16.93
CA LEU A 42 7.71 -13.01 -16.55
C LEU A 42 6.65 -13.20 -17.64
N ASN A 43 7.03 -13.13 -18.92
CA ASN A 43 6.09 -13.35 -20.03
C ASN A 43 5.51 -14.77 -20.06
N GLN A 44 6.19 -15.78 -19.50
CA GLN A 44 5.63 -17.14 -19.37
C GLN A 44 4.43 -17.19 -18.41
N TYR A 45 4.31 -16.18 -17.55
CA TYR A 45 3.26 -16.06 -16.53
C TYR A 45 2.39 -14.82 -16.74
N LYS A 46 2.43 -14.19 -17.92
CA LYS A 46 1.80 -12.89 -18.18
C LYS A 46 0.31 -12.84 -17.80
N ASP A 47 -0.42 -13.92 -18.05
CA ASP A 47 -1.85 -14.01 -17.75
C ASP A 47 -2.15 -14.21 -16.25
N LYS A 48 -1.13 -14.52 -15.45
CA LYS A 48 -1.22 -14.73 -14.00
C LYS A 48 -0.66 -13.54 -13.20
N LEU A 49 -0.03 -12.59 -13.86
CA LEU A 49 0.61 -11.44 -13.23
C LEU A 49 -0.24 -10.17 -13.42
N PRO A 50 -0.22 -9.24 -12.44
CA PRO A 50 -0.78 -7.92 -12.63
C PRO A 50 -0.15 -7.24 -13.86
N LYS A 51 -0.95 -6.54 -14.66
CA LYS A 51 -0.47 -5.88 -15.88
C LYS A 51 0.56 -4.80 -15.57
N GLU A 52 0.42 -4.19 -14.40
CA GLU A 52 1.26 -3.13 -13.85
C GLU A 52 2.73 -3.54 -13.76
N VAL A 53 3.02 -4.84 -13.57
CA VAL A 53 4.38 -5.40 -13.57
C VAL A 53 5.15 -5.06 -14.84
N PHE A 54 4.45 -4.89 -15.97
CA PHE A 54 5.06 -4.62 -17.27
C PHE A 54 4.99 -3.15 -17.69
N THR A 55 4.28 -2.29 -16.94
CA THR A 55 3.99 -0.91 -17.36
C THR A 55 4.41 0.15 -16.36
N GLU A 56 4.54 -0.19 -15.08
CA GLU A 56 4.87 0.76 -14.02
C GLU A 56 5.88 0.17 -13.04
N VAL A 57 6.89 0.96 -12.68
CA VAL A 57 7.81 0.60 -11.60
C VAL A 57 7.11 0.85 -10.27
N TYR A 58 6.87 -0.22 -9.51
CA TYR A 58 6.19 -0.13 -8.22
C TYR A 58 6.91 0.80 -7.24
N ASN A 59 6.17 1.74 -6.68
CA ASN A 59 6.58 2.53 -5.53
C ASN A 59 5.47 2.50 -4.46
N PRO A 60 5.81 2.45 -3.15
CA PRO A 60 4.83 2.65 -2.11
C PRO A 60 4.21 4.04 -2.24
N ALA A 61 2.95 4.18 -1.85
CA ALA A 61 2.29 5.49 -1.83
C ALA A 61 3.06 6.44 -0.90
N VAL A 62 3.42 7.61 -1.42
CA VAL A 62 4.02 8.70 -0.66
C VAL A 62 2.91 9.66 -0.26
N SER A 63 2.91 10.09 1.00
CA SER A 63 1.96 11.07 1.52
C SER A 63 2.58 12.46 1.70
N ASP A 64 1.74 13.45 2.02
CA ASP A 64 2.20 14.77 2.45
C ASP A 64 2.73 14.82 3.90
N GLY A 65 2.71 13.69 4.63
CA GLY A 65 3.19 13.57 6.00
C GLY A 65 2.38 14.37 7.03
N SER A 66 1.17 14.81 6.68
CA SER A 66 0.26 15.53 7.59
C SER A 66 -0.45 14.62 8.60
N GLY A 67 -0.49 13.31 8.35
CA GLY A 67 -1.33 12.35 9.06
C GLY A 67 -2.79 12.35 8.58
N MET A 68 -3.15 13.21 7.62
CA MET A 68 -4.49 13.35 7.04
C MET A 68 -4.45 13.55 5.52
N ASP A 69 -3.58 12.81 4.82
CA ASP A 69 -3.45 12.92 3.36
C ASP A 69 -4.76 12.56 2.64
N ARG A 70 -5.42 13.61 2.12
CA ARG A 70 -6.72 13.46 1.44
C ARG A 70 -6.61 12.73 0.10
N ASN A 71 -5.49 12.82 -0.60
CA ASN A 71 -5.32 12.18 -1.90
C ASN A 71 -5.23 10.66 -1.73
N ASN A 72 -4.42 10.20 -0.77
CA ASN A 72 -4.29 8.79 -0.45
C ASN A 72 -5.59 8.21 0.13
N LEU A 73 -6.29 8.96 0.98
CA LEU A 73 -7.62 8.55 1.48
C LEU A 73 -8.65 8.45 0.35
N LYS A 74 -8.66 9.39 -0.60
CA LYS A 74 -9.56 9.35 -1.76
C LYS A 74 -9.31 8.11 -2.62
N LYS A 75 -8.04 7.81 -2.92
CA LYS A 75 -7.65 6.59 -3.66
C LYS A 75 -8.08 5.32 -2.92
N ALA A 76 -7.90 5.27 -1.59
CA ALA A 76 -8.34 4.14 -0.79
C ALA A 76 -9.87 3.95 -0.83
N ILE A 77 -10.66 5.03 -0.71
CA ILE A 77 -12.12 4.97 -0.80
C ILE A 77 -12.57 4.47 -2.18
N GLU A 78 -11.89 4.89 -3.24
CA GLU A 78 -12.18 4.40 -4.59
C GLU A 78 -11.91 2.89 -4.73
N LEU A 79 -10.77 2.40 -4.22
CA LEU A 79 -10.46 0.97 -4.20
C LEU A 79 -11.48 0.17 -3.39
N PHE A 80 -11.90 0.68 -2.22
CA PHE A 80 -12.97 0.06 -1.44
C PHE A 80 -14.28 0.01 -2.22
N ARG A 81 -14.64 1.09 -2.92
CA ARG A 81 -15.85 1.14 -3.76
C ARG A 81 -15.81 0.10 -4.87
N LEU A 82 -14.67 -0.05 -5.56
CA LEU A 82 -14.48 -1.08 -6.58
C LEU A 82 -14.62 -2.50 -6.00
N ALA A 83 -14.22 -2.69 -4.75
CA ALA A 83 -14.39 -3.94 -4.01
C ALA A 83 -15.79 -4.13 -3.38
N GLY A 84 -16.75 -3.23 -3.64
CA GLY A 84 -18.13 -3.33 -3.15
C GLY A 84 -18.35 -2.78 -1.72
N TRP A 85 -17.43 -1.98 -1.22
CA TRP A 85 -17.51 -1.32 0.09
C TRP A 85 -17.78 0.18 -0.08
N THR A 86 -18.77 0.71 0.62
CA THR A 86 -19.16 2.13 0.50
C THR A 86 -19.38 2.75 1.88
N ILE A 87 -19.32 4.08 1.95
CA ILE A 87 -19.63 4.81 3.18
C ILE A 87 -21.16 4.87 3.32
N ASN A 88 -21.69 4.28 4.38
CA ASN A 88 -23.13 4.28 4.67
C ASN A 88 -23.60 5.60 5.32
N LYS A 89 -24.89 5.70 5.64
CA LYS A 89 -25.49 6.88 6.28
C LYS A 89 -24.89 7.23 7.65
N GLU A 90 -24.30 6.27 8.34
CA GLU A 90 -23.61 6.44 9.62
C GLU A 90 -22.13 6.83 9.45
N ARG A 91 -21.69 7.15 8.23
CA ARG A 91 -20.29 7.46 7.89
C ARG A 91 -19.32 6.30 8.16
N LYS A 92 -19.80 5.06 8.11
CA LYS A 92 -18.97 3.85 8.25
C LYS A 92 -18.80 3.15 6.91
N LEU A 93 -17.64 2.54 6.69
CA LEU A 93 -17.42 1.67 5.55
C LEU A 93 -18.23 0.37 5.72
N ALA A 94 -19.11 0.05 4.78
CA ALA A 94 -19.97 -1.12 4.84
C ALA A 94 -20.10 -1.81 3.47
N ASN A 95 -20.30 -3.13 3.49
CA ASN A 95 -20.56 -3.91 2.28
C ASN A 95 -22.04 -3.83 1.85
N LYS A 96 -22.38 -4.48 0.73
CA LYS A 96 -23.76 -4.55 0.20
C LYS A 96 -24.80 -5.16 1.17
N ASP A 97 -24.36 -5.97 2.13
CA ASP A 97 -25.23 -6.61 3.13
C ASP A 97 -25.40 -5.74 4.40
N GLY A 98 -24.84 -4.52 4.41
CA GLY A 98 -24.86 -3.62 5.56
C GLY A 98 -23.84 -3.94 6.65
N LYS A 99 -22.95 -4.93 6.44
CA LYS A 99 -21.91 -5.28 7.41
C LYS A 99 -20.82 -4.21 7.41
N THR A 100 -20.54 -3.64 8.59
CA THR A 100 -19.44 -2.69 8.77
C THR A 100 -18.09 -3.37 8.61
N PHE A 101 -17.18 -2.74 7.86
CA PHE A 101 -15.79 -3.18 7.75
C PHE A 101 -15.11 -3.10 9.11
N LYS A 102 -14.51 -4.19 9.54
CA LYS A 102 -13.71 -4.27 10.77
C LYS A 102 -12.41 -5.00 10.45
N ILE A 103 -11.32 -4.50 11.03
CA ILE A 103 -10.00 -5.11 10.95
C ILE A 103 -9.40 -5.09 12.36
N GLU A 104 -8.64 -6.12 12.69
CA GLU A 104 -7.87 -6.26 13.91
C GLU A 104 -6.41 -6.41 13.53
N PHE A 105 -5.54 -5.68 14.21
CA PHE A 105 -4.09 -5.78 14.04
C PHE A 105 -3.51 -6.46 15.26
N LEU A 106 -2.93 -7.65 15.07
CA LEU A 106 -2.20 -8.36 16.11
C LEU A 106 -0.79 -7.77 16.22
N ILE A 107 -0.41 -7.40 17.44
CA ILE A 107 0.90 -6.82 17.76
C ILE A 107 1.50 -7.57 18.94
N ASP A 108 2.83 -7.62 19.01
CA ASP A 108 3.61 -8.32 20.05
C ASP A 108 4.35 -7.36 21.00
N ALA A 109 4.46 -6.09 20.63
CA ALA A 109 5.10 -5.05 21.43
C ALA A 109 4.30 -3.75 21.42
N SER A 110 4.20 -3.10 22.59
CA SER A 110 3.45 -1.85 22.79
C SER A 110 3.99 -0.69 21.95
N THR A 111 5.26 -0.72 21.56
CA THR A 111 5.87 0.27 20.67
C THR A 111 5.17 0.36 19.31
N PHE A 112 4.52 -0.72 18.86
CA PHE A 112 3.82 -0.76 17.58
C PHE A 112 2.33 -0.35 17.68
N GLU A 113 1.79 -0.07 18.87
CA GLU A 113 0.39 0.37 19.04
C GLU A 113 0.06 1.68 18.30
N ARG A 114 1.07 2.53 18.11
CA ARG A 114 0.93 3.87 17.52
C ARG A 114 1.21 3.92 16.02
N VAL A 115 1.66 2.80 15.43
CA VAL A 115 2.12 2.69 14.04
C VAL A 115 0.97 2.24 13.16
#